data_AF-A0A183L6P5-F1
#
_entry.id   AF-A0A183L6P5-F1
#
_cell.length_a   1.000
_cell.length_b   1.000
_cell.length_c   1.000
_cell.angle_alpha   90.00
_cell.angle_beta   90.00
_cell.angle_gamma   90.00
#
_symmetry.space_group_name_H-M   'P 1'
#
loop_
_entity.id
_entity.type
_entity.pdbx_description
1 polymer ?
#
loop_
_entity_poly.entity_id
_entity_poly.type
_entity_poly.pdbx_seq_one_letter_code
_entity_poly.pdbx_strand_id
1 'polypeptide(L)'
;MSGQRVGFVANFTQPGFIVKKWQKEKEDFIDIKLTDNEVERIISNFDEISMYLGQYPAESHRDWISLSNFITTCTLTRLVPYCGRLYSCPHFLSEPSNTQERLALKNSYATSCSNKNSEDLLPNLSIIPGTELRFL
;
A
#
# COMPACT_ATOMS: atom_id res chain seq x y z
N MET A 1 -15.56 12.78 -2.86
CA MET A 1 -15.14 11.62 -2.05
C MET A 1 -13.79 11.16 -2.56
N SER A 2 -12.74 11.18 -1.73
CA SER A 2 -11.41 10.71 -2.11
C SER A 2 -11.36 9.18 -2.02
N GLY A 3 -10.82 8.49 -3.03
CA GLY A 3 -10.59 7.04 -2.99
C GLY A 3 -9.49 6.64 -2.00
N GLN A 4 -9.24 5.33 -1.88
CA GLN A 4 -8.15 4.77 -1.08
C GLN A 4 -6.81 5.34 -1.55
N ARG A 5 -5.99 5.81 -0.60
CA ARG A 5 -4.66 6.34 -0.90
C ARG A 5 -3.63 5.26 -0.63
N VAL A 6 -2.74 5.07 -1.60
CA VAL A 6 -1.65 4.10 -1.52
C VAL A 6 -0.34 4.83 -1.70
N GLY A 7 0.59 4.62 -0.78
CA GLY A 7 1.95 5.14 -0.84
C GLY A 7 2.98 4.03 -0.77
N PHE A 8 4.24 4.42 -0.90
CA PHE A 8 5.41 3.57 -0.66
C PHE A 8 6.48 4.42 0.02
N VAL A 9 7.46 3.76 0.62
CA VAL A 9 8.62 4.44 1.19
C VAL A 9 9.88 3.96 0.49
N ALA A 10 10.76 4.90 0.17
CA ALA A 10 12.08 4.62 -0.36
C ALA A 10 13.12 5.38 0.47
N ASN A 11 14.23 4.71 0.76
CA ASN A 11 15.41 5.34 1.33
C ASN A 11 16.57 5.21 0.33
N PHE A 12 17.15 6.34 -0.05
CA PHE A 12 18.22 6.41 -1.04
C PHE A 12 19.54 6.71 -0.32
N THR A 13 20.42 5.72 -0.24
CA THR A 13 21.79 5.91 0.24
C THR A 13 22.78 6.13 -0.91
N GLN A 14 22.39 5.76 -2.12
CA GLN A 14 23.19 5.88 -3.34
C GLN A 14 22.29 6.36 -4.49
N PRO A 15 22.84 7.04 -5.50
CA PRO A 15 22.10 7.38 -6.71
C PRO A 15 21.54 6.12 -7.37
N GLY A 16 20.30 6.20 -7.86
CA GLY A 16 19.64 5.07 -8.50
C GLY A 16 18.25 5.44 -9.02
N PHE A 17 17.58 4.44 -9.59
CA PHE A 17 16.27 4.60 -10.20
C PHE A 17 15.25 3.69 -9.52
N ILE A 18 14.04 4.21 -9.30
CA ILE A 18 12.86 3.40 -8.99
C ILE A 18 11.95 3.48 -10.20
N VAL A 19 11.73 2.34 -10.84
CA VAL A 19 10.84 2.24 -11.99
C VAL A 19 9.60 1.47 -11.57
N LYS A 20 8.45 2.12 -11.72
CA LYS A 20 7.13 1.54 -11.45
C LYS A 20 6.37 1.41 -12.75
N LYS A 21 5.68 0.29 -12.93
CA LYS A 21 4.81 0.03 -14.07
C LYS A 21 3.38 -0.18 -13.59
N TRP A 22 2.42 0.46 -14.24
CA TRP A 22 1.01 0.22 -13.99
C TRP A 22 0.59 -1.16 -14.52
N GLN A 23 -0.08 -1.95 -13.68
CA GLN A 23 -0.68 -3.23 -14.04
C GLN A 23 -2.20 -3.10 -14.01
N LYS A 24 -2.83 -3.16 -15.19
CA LYS A 24 -4.26 -2.91 -15.36
C LYS A 24 -5.13 -3.95 -14.64
N GLU A 25 -4.71 -5.21 -14.63
CA GLU A 25 -5.50 -6.32 -14.06
C GLU A 25 -5.63 -6.22 -12.53
N LYS A 26 -4.63 -5.61 -11.88
CA LYS A 26 -4.60 -5.41 -10.42
C LYS A 26 -4.97 -4.00 -10.00
N GLU A 27 -5.13 -3.11 -10.97
CA GLU A 27 -5.30 -1.67 -10.74
C GLU A 27 -4.25 -1.10 -9.77
N ASP A 28 -3.00 -1.56 -9.90
CA ASP A 28 -1.90 -1.18 -9.03
C ASP A 28 -0.57 -1.09 -9.80
N PHE A 29 0.43 -0.49 -9.17
CA PHE A 29 1.79 -0.44 -9.67
C PHE A 29 2.59 -1.67 -9.23
N ILE A 30 3.49 -2.12 -10.11
CA ILE A 30 4.53 -3.10 -9.79
C ILE A 30 5.90 -2.43 -9.87
N ASP A 31 6.78 -2.79 -8.94
CA ASP A 31 8.17 -2.34 -8.93
C ASP A 31 8.96 -3.26 -9.87
N ILE A 32 9.61 -2.68 -10.89
CA ILE A 32 10.48 -3.47 -11.77
C ILE A 32 11.91 -3.42 -11.25
N LYS A 33 12.51 -4.59 -11.12
CA LYS A 33 13.94 -4.73 -10.84
C LYS A 33 14.69 -4.52 -12.15
N LEU A 34 15.44 -3.43 -12.23
CA LEU A 34 16.29 -3.14 -13.37
C LEU A 34 17.54 -4.02 -13.33
N THR A 35 17.94 -4.51 -14.50
CA THR A 35 19.26 -5.12 -14.70
C THR A 35 20.32 -4.04 -14.93
N ASP A 36 21.60 -4.37 -14.70
CA ASP A 36 22.71 -3.40 -14.86
C ASP A 36 22.72 -2.76 -16.27
N ASN A 37 22.45 -3.55 -17.31
CA ASN A 37 22.35 -3.06 -18.68
C ASN A 37 21.21 -2.04 -18.88
N GLU A 38 20.05 -2.26 -18.23
CA GLU A 38 18.94 -1.32 -18.30
C GLU A 38 19.23 -0.03 -17.55
N VAL A 39 19.93 -0.12 -16.41
CA VAL A 39 20.40 1.04 -15.65
C VAL A 39 21.35 1.87 -16.51
N GLU A 40 22.34 1.26 -17.14
CA GLU A 40 23.27 1.96 -18.04
C GLU A 40 22.53 2.64 -19.20
N ARG A 41 21.55 1.97 -19.81
CA ARG A 41 20.72 2.54 -20.88
C ARG A 41 19.89 3.74 -20.40
N ILE A 42 19.37 3.71 -19.17
CA ILE A 42 18.65 4.84 -18.60
C ILE A 42 19.60 6.00 -18.34
N ILE A 43 20.80 5.74 -17.81
CA ILE A 43 21.82 6.76 -17.56
C ILE A 43 22.27 7.41 -18.87
N SER A 44 22.54 6.62 -19.92
CA SER A 44 23.00 7.15 -21.21
C SER A 44 21.95 8.03 -21.91
N ASN A 45 20.66 7.75 -21.68
CA ASN A 45 19.54 8.48 -22.29
C ASN A 45 18.85 9.42 -21.29
N PHE A 46 19.50 9.74 -20.16
CA PHE A 46 18.86 10.46 -19.06
C PHE A 46 18.37 11.86 -19.49
N ASP A 47 19.10 12.55 -20.37
CA ASP A 47 18.72 13.89 -20.84
C ASP A 47 17.34 13.88 -21.50
N GLU A 48 17.08 12.92 -22.41
CA GLU A 48 15.78 12.77 -23.07
C GLU A 48 14.69 12.37 -22.08
N ILE A 49 14.97 11.40 -21.19
CA ILE A 49 14.02 10.93 -20.18
C ILE A 49 13.61 12.07 -19.24
N SER A 50 14.58 12.89 -18.83
CA SER A 50 14.38 13.99 -17.88
C SER A 50 13.37 15.02 -18.36
N MET A 51 13.22 15.20 -19.68
CA MET A 51 12.25 16.11 -20.29
C MET A 51 10.79 15.72 -19.99
N TYR A 52 10.55 14.44 -19.71
CA TYR A 52 9.22 13.91 -19.40
C TYR A 52 9.00 13.67 -17.89
N LEU A 53 10.00 13.99 -17.07
CA LEU A 53 9.92 13.87 -15.61
C LEU A 53 9.66 15.24 -14.98
N GLY A 54 8.77 15.26 -13.98
CA GLY A 54 8.60 16.43 -13.14
C GLY A 54 9.83 16.62 -12.24
N GLN A 55 10.36 17.85 -12.20
CA GLN A 55 11.43 18.19 -11.27
C GLN A 55 10.90 18.12 -9.84
N TYR A 56 11.68 17.53 -8.94
CA TYR A 56 11.34 17.50 -7.53
C TYR A 56 11.43 18.93 -6.94
N PRO A 57 10.42 19.41 -6.19
CA PRO A 57 10.39 20.77 -5.66
C PRO A 57 11.46 20.96 -4.58
N ALA A 58 12.58 21.55 -4.95
CA ALA A 58 13.73 21.74 -4.07
C ALA A 58 13.46 22.77 -2.96
N GLU A 59 12.54 23.71 -3.19
CA GLU A 59 12.13 24.72 -2.21
C GLU A 59 11.55 24.12 -0.93
N SER A 60 10.82 23.01 -1.05
CA SER A 60 10.16 22.30 0.06
C SER A 60 11.08 21.31 0.78
N HIS A 61 12.35 21.20 0.36
CA HIS A 61 13.28 20.20 0.88
C HIS A 61 13.58 20.39 2.37
N ARG A 62 13.69 21.63 2.85
CA ARG A 62 13.94 21.93 4.26
C ARG A 62 12.77 21.50 5.16
N ASP A 63 11.54 21.75 4.71
CA ASP A 63 10.34 21.35 5.43
C ASP A 63 10.23 19.82 5.47
N TRP A 64 10.52 19.16 4.35
CA TRP A 64 10.55 17.70 4.29
C TRP A 64 11.57 17.09 5.27
N ILE A 65 12.78 17.66 5.36
CA ILE A 65 13.79 17.21 6.35
C ILE A 65 13.26 17.40 7.77
N SER A 66 12.67 18.55 8.09
CA SER A 66 12.10 18.82 9.43
C SER A 66 11.03 17.79 9.82
N LEU A 67 10.24 17.31 8.86
CA LEU A 67 9.20 16.31 9.08
C LEU A 67 9.73 14.87 9.16
N SER A 68 10.91 14.58 8.59
CA SER A 68 11.41 13.22 8.39
C SER A 68 12.74 12.89 9.07
N ASN A 69 13.40 13.85 9.71
CA ASN A 69 14.74 13.69 10.30
C ASN A 69 14.87 12.58 11.38
N PHE A 70 13.78 12.21 12.04
CA PHE A 70 13.77 11.09 13.01
C PHE A 70 13.45 9.73 12.39
N ILE A 71 13.08 9.69 11.11
CA ILE A 71 12.72 8.45 10.41
C ILE A 71 14.00 7.78 9.92
N THR A 72 14.41 6.71 10.61
CA THR A 72 15.61 5.94 10.26
C THR A 72 15.29 4.72 9.41
N THR A 73 16.29 4.15 8.73
CA THR A 73 16.17 2.85 8.05
C THR A 73 15.68 1.75 8.98
N CYS A 74 16.09 1.76 10.25
CA CYS A 74 15.63 0.81 11.25
C CYS A 74 14.12 0.97 11.51
N THR A 75 13.66 2.21 11.65
CA THR A 75 12.23 2.52 11.81
C THR A 75 11.42 2.05 10.60
N LEU A 76 11.91 2.31 9.38
CA LEU A 76 11.23 1.92 8.15
C LEU A 76 11.17 0.41 7.96
N THR A 77 12.31 -0.28 8.08
CA THR A 77 12.38 -1.74 7.95
C THR A 77 11.49 -2.46 8.98
N ARG A 78 11.26 -1.84 10.14
CA ARG A 78 10.33 -2.34 11.16
C ARG A 78 8.86 -2.12 10.80
N LEU A 79 8.48 -0.91 10.37
CA LEU A 79 7.07 -0.53 10.21
C LEU A 79 6.47 -0.84 8.84
N VAL A 80 7.28 -0.83 7.78
CA VAL A 80 6.80 -1.02 6.41
C VAL A 80 6.22 -2.44 6.24
N PRO A 81 4.99 -2.56 5.70
CA PRO A 81 4.37 -3.86 5.42
C PRO A 81 5.21 -4.70 4.46
N TYR A 82 5.06 -6.02 4.50
CA TYR A 82 5.82 -6.93 3.63
C TYR A 82 5.53 -6.72 2.14
N CYS A 83 4.33 -6.24 1.79
CA CYS A 83 4.00 -5.88 0.42
C CYS A 83 4.70 -4.58 -0.06
N GLY A 84 5.39 -3.85 0.82
CA GLY A 84 6.08 -2.59 0.48
C GLY A 84 5.16 -1.40 0.23
N ARG A 85 3.86 -1.55 0.51
CA ARG A 85 2.81 -0.54 0.27
C ARG A 85 2.22 -0.05 1.58
N LEU A 86 1.90 1.23 1.62
CA LEU A 86 1.21 1.88 2.73
C LEU A 86 -0.19 2.27 2.28
N TYR A 87 -1.20 1.62 2.85
CA TYR A 87 -2.60 1.91 2.58
C TYR A 87 -3.14 2.87 3.65
N SER A 88 -3.92 3.88 3.24
CA SER A 88 -4.56 4.82 4.18
C SER A 88 -5.61 4.18 5.09
N CYS A 89 -6.12 3.02 4.70
CA CYS A 89 -7.07 2.22 5.46
C CYS A 89 -6.72 0.72 5.33
N PRO A 90 -7.00 -0.10 6.35
CA PRO A 90 -6.80 -1.54 6.26
C PRO A 90 -7.58 -2.13 5.09
N HIS A 91 -6.93 -3.03 4.36
CA HIS A 91 -7.59 -3.79 3.31
C HIS A 91 -8.08 -5.11 3.90
N PHE A 92 -9.35 -5.42 3.70
CA PHE A 92 -9.98 -6.61 4.27
C PHE A 92 -10.15 -7.70 3.23
N LEU A 93 -9.97 -8.95 3.65
CA LEU A 93 -10.31 -10.12 2.86
C LEU A 93 -11.84 -10.23 2.79
N SER A 94 -12.36 -10.32 1.57
CA SER A 94 -13.74 -10.73 1.38
C SER A 94 -13.82 -12.25 1.54
N GLU A 95 -14.56 -12.70 2.55
CA GLU A 95 -14.93 -14.11 2.64
C GLU A 95 -15.84 -14.47 1.44
N PRO A 96 -15.51 -15.51 0.66
CA PRO A 96 -16.37 -15.93 -0.44
C PRO A 96 -17.68 -16.45 0.14
N SER A 97 -18.80 -15.90 -0.33
CA SER A 97 -20.12 -16.27 0.16
C SER A 97 -21.05 -16.58 -1.00
N ASN A 98 -21.84 -17.64 -0.88
CA ASN A 98 -22.88 -17.98 -1.86
C ASN A 98 -24.26 -17.42 -1.45
N THR A 99 -25.22 -17.48 -2.38
CA THR A 99 -26.57 -16.93 -2.16
C THR A 99 -27.33 -17.66 -1.07
N GLN A 100 -27.16 -18.98 -0.94
CA GLN A 100 -27.83 -19.77 0.10
C GLN A 100 -27.31 -19.42 1.51
N GLU A 101 -26.00 -19.23 1.67
CA GLU A 101 -25.37 -18.79 2.92
C GLU A 101 -25.86 -17.40 3.35
N ARG A 102 -25.96 -16.45 2.41
CA ARG A 102 -26.49 -15.11 2.70
C ARG A 102 -27.96 -15.14 3.13
N LEU A 103 -28.76 -16.01 2.52
CA LEU A 103 -30.17 -16.19 2.90
C LEU A 103 -30.31 -16.84 4.27
N ALA A 104 -29.47 -17.82 4.59
CA ALA A 104 -29.43 -18.45 5.92
C ALA A 104 -29.04 -17.45 7.01
N LEU A 105 -28.06 -16.57 6.75
CA LEU A 105 -27.67 -15.48 7.64
C LEU A 105 -28.84 -14.51 7.87
N LYS A 106 -29.51 -14.06 6.80
CA LYS A 106 -30.66 -13.14 6.90
C LYS A 106 -31.78 -13.69 7.78
N ASN A 107 -32.05 -14.99 7.69
CA ASN A 107 -33.09 -15.65 8.49
C ASN A 107 -32.67 -15.79 9.96
N SER A 108 -31.38 -16.02 10.26
CA SER A 108 -30.90 -16.15 11.65
C SER A 108 -30.96 -14.83 12.44
N TYR A 109 -30.69 -13.69 11.78
CA TYR A 109 -30.84 -12.37 12.41
C TYR A 109 -32.31 -11.98 12.67
N ALA A 110 -33.25 -12.48 11.86
CA ALA A 110 -34.68 -12.20 12.03
C ALA A 110 -35.35 -12.98 13.18
N THR A 111 -34.74 -14.08 13.65
CA THR A 111 -35.37 -15.01 14.60
C THR A 111 -34.76 -14.99 16.01
N SER A 112 -33.59 -14.37 16.27
CA SER A 112 -32.98 -14.37 17.62
C SER A 112 -32.63 -12.97 18.14
N CYS A 113 -33.61 -12.26 18.67
CA CYS A 113 -33.43 -11.10 19.55
C CYS A 113 -33.42 -11.56 21.03
N SER A 114 -32.64 -12.58 21.39
CA SER A 114 -32.56 -13.02 22.78
C SER A 114 -31.11 -13.39 23.14
N ASN A 115 -30.54 -12.59 24.03
CA ASN A 115 -29.31 -12.81 24.81
C ASN A 115 -27.97 -13.01 24.07
N LYS A 116 -27.85 -12.62 22.80
CA LYS A 116 -26.54 -12.55 22.12
C LYS A 116 -25.92 -11.17 22.34
N ASN A 117 -24.63 -11.13 22.66
CA ASN A 117 -23.91 -9.87 22.76
C ASN A 117 -23.92 -9.21 21.37
N SER A 118 -24.09 -7.89 21.33
CA SER A 118 -24.15 -7.13 20.07
C SER A 118 -22.90 -7.30 19.20
N GLU A 119 -21.77 -7.65 19.82
CA GLU A 119 -20.49 -7.91 19.14
C GLU A 119 -20.50 -9.19 18.29
N ASP A 120 -21.24 -10.22 18.71
CA ASP A 120 -21.32 -11.52 18.00
C ASP A 120 -22.07 -11.41 16.65
N LEU A 121 -22.75 -10.29 16.42
CA LEU A 121 -23.48 -10.02 15.17
C LEU A 121 -22.63 -9.24 14.15
N LEU A 122 -21.43 -8.80 14.54
CA LEU A 122 -20.55 -8.05 13.65
C LEU A 122 -19.94 -8.98 12.59
N PRO A 123 -19.71 -8.47 11.37
CA PRO A 123 -19.01 -9.22 10.34
C PRO A 123 -17.57 -9.51 10.78
N ASN A 124 -17.11 -10.73 10.52
CA ASN A 124 -15.70 -11.07 10.72
C ASN A 124 -14.88 -10.40 9.60
N LEU A 125 -14.00 -9.49 9.99
CA LEU A 125 -13.16 -8.72 9.08
C LEU A 125 -11.70 -9.10 9.32
N SER A 126 -11.17 -9.99 8.48
CA SER A 126 -9.75 -10.34 8.45
C SER A 126 -8.99 -9.39 7.51
N ILE A 127 -7.85 -8.87 7.95
CA ILE A 127 -6.99 -8.00 7.13
C ILE A 127 -6.22 -8.88 6.13
N ILE A 128 -5.96 -8.37 4.92
CA ILE A 128 -5.11 -9.08 3.95
C ILE A 128 -3.70 -9.23 4.52
N PRO A 129 -3.19 -10.47 4.71
CA PRO A 129 -1.87 -10.70 5.28
C PRO A 129 -0.76 -10.03 4.48
N GLY A 130 0.23 -9.46 5.18
CA GLY A 130 1.35 -8.74 4.62
C GLY A 130 1.06 -7.28 4.24
N THR A 131 -0.20 -6.81 4.36
CA THR A 131 -0.57 -5.39 4.16
C THR A 131 -0.63 -4.61 5.47
N GLU A 132 -0.64 -5.32 6.60
CA GLU A 132 -0.64 -4.75 7.93
C GLU A 132 0.65 -3.98 8.24
N LEU A 133 0.48 -2.87 8.96
CA LEU A 133 1.58 -2.17 9.59
C LEU A 133 2.13 -3.03 10.72
N ARG A 134 3.45 -3.14 10.77
CA ARG A 134 4.16 -3.99 11.72
C ARG A 134 4.45 -3.20 13.00
N PHE A 135 3.39 -2.99 13.79
CA PHE A 135 3.49 -2.46 15.15
C PHE A 135 4.02 -3.54 16.11
N LEU A 136 4.62 -3.09 17.22
CA LEU A 136 5.15 -3.97 18.28
C LEU A 136 4.02 -4.66 19.05
#